data_AF-A0A3B9DRC5-F1
#
_entry.id   AF-A0A3B9DRC5-F1
#
_cell.length_a   1.000
_cell.length_b   1.000
_cell.length_c   1.000
_cell.angle_alpha   90.00
_cell.angle_beta   90.00
_cell.angle_gamma   90.00
#
_symmetry.space_group_name_H-M   'P 1'
#
loop_
_entity.id
_entity.type
_entity.pdbx_description
1 polymer ?
#
loop_
_entity_poly.entity_id
_entity_poly.type
_entity_poly.pdbx_seq_one_letter_code
_entity_poly.pdbx_strand_id
1 'polypeptide(L)'
;SDNISETYAWSGTQRPDIDRFLEELPLVVDREEAKPIWSEYQELLVDEQPYTFFFFDDRLDGINKRLRGVEMDARGEWLNIKDWWIPADQR
;
A
#
# COMPACT_ATOMS: atom_id res chain seq x y z
N SER A 1 -13.91 -14.27 11.48
CA SER A 1 -13.43 -14.15 10.10
C SER A 1 -14.10 -15.17 9.20
N ASP A 2 -15.13 -14.74 8.48
CA ASP A 2 -15.81 -15.53 7.43
C ASP A 2 -14.99 -15.63 6.13
N ASN A 3 -13.85 -14.92 6.06
CA ASN A 3 -13.07 -14.68 4.85
C ASN A 3 -11.68 -15.33 4.84
N ILE A 4 -11.43 -16.33 5.68
CA ILE A 4 -10.11 -17.02 5.76
C ILE A 4 -9.76 -17.75 4.47
N SER A 5 -10.77 -18.10 3.66
CA SER A 5 -10.58 -18.73 2.36
C SER A 5 -10.20 -17.75 1.25
N GLU A 6 -10.09 -16.45 1.54
CA GLU A 6 -9.71 -15.43 0.56
C GLU A 6 -8.23 -15.52 0.19
N THR A 7 -7.92 -15.07 -1.04
CA THR A 7 -6.65 -15.31 -1.74
C THR A 7 -5.40 -14.82 -1.01
N TYR A 8 -5.52 -13.86 -0.08
CA TYR A 8 -4.38 -13.20 0.59
C TYR A 8 -4.34 -13.42 2.11
N ALA A 9 -5.26 -14.21 2.68
CA ALA A 9 -5.34 -14.47 4.12
C ALA A 9 -4.45 -15.62 4.61
N TRP A 10 -3.19 -15.70 4.14
CA TRP A 10 -2.33 -16.89 4.35
C TRP A 10 -1.95 -17.17 5.80
N SER A 11 -1.94 -16.16 6.67
CA SER A 11 -1.70 -16.33 8.11
C SER A 11 -2.84 -17.07 8.82
N GLY A 12 -4.04 -17.15 8.22
CA GLY A 12 -5.21 -17.76 8.83
C GLY A 12 -5.72 -17.05 10.08
N THR A 13 -5.37 -15.78 10.26
CA THR A 13 -5.68 -14.99 11.46
C THR A 13 -7.18 -14.81 11.66
N GLN A 14 -7.64 -15.03 12.90
CA GLN A 14 -9.03 -14.91 13.31
C GLN A 14 -9.17 -14.05 14.56
N ARG A 15 -9.38 -12.74 14.39
CA ARG A 15 -9.59 -11.80 15.50
C ARG A 15 -10.85 -10.95 15.25
N PRO A 16 -12.00 -11.26 15.89
CA PRO A 16 -13.27 -10.58 15.62
C PRO A 16 -13.26 -9.06 15.88
N ASP A 17 -12.46 -8.62 16.84
CA ASP A 17 -12.25 -7.21 17.17
C ASP A 17 -11.48 -6.45 16.08
N ILE A 18 -10.47 -7.09 15.46
CA ILE A 18 -9.77 -6.57 14.28
C ILE A 18 -10.68 -6.61 13.04
N ASP A 19 -11.40 -7.72 12.84
CA ASP A 19 -12.30 -7.92 11.70
C ASP A 19 -13.34 -6.78 11.60
N ARG A 20 -13.87 -6.31 12.74
CA ARG A 20 -14.82 -5.19 12.81
C ARG A 20 -14.29 -3.90 12.16
N PHE A 21 -13.00 -3.59 12.31
CA PHE A 21 -12.42 -2.40 11.68
C PHE A 21 -12.42 -2.50 10.16
N LEU A 22 -12.28 -3.70 9.59
CA LEU A 22 -12.32 -3.91 8.14
C LEU A 22 -13.70 -3.63 7.54
N GLU A 23 -14.76 -3.72 8.35
CA GLU A 23 -16.13 -3.36 7.96
C GLU A 23 -16.40 -1.86 8.14
N GLU A 24 -15.87 -1.24 9.21
CA GLU A 24 -16.14 0.16 9.55
C GLU A 24 -15.28 1.16 8.76
N LEU A 25 -13.99 0.88 8.57
CA LEU A 25 -13.05 1.79 7.91
C LEU A 25 -13.47 2.19 6.48
N PRO A 26 -14.00 1.29 5.62
CA PRO A 26 -14.47 1.68 4.29
C PRO A 26 -15.64 2.67 4.28
N LEU A 27 -16.36 2.80 5.40
CA LEU A 27 -17.52 3.70 5.53
C LEU A 27 -17.12 5.13 5.92
N VAL A 28 -15.88 5.33 6.38
CA VAL A 28 -15.38 6.65 6.81
C VAL A 28 -14.69 7.34 5.64
N VAL A 29 -15.40 8.29 5.02
CA VAL A 29 -14.94 8.99 3.81
C VAL A 29 -13.93 10.08 4.12
N ASP A 30 -14.10 10.78 5.25
CA ASP A 30 -13.16 11.81 5.67
C ASP A 30 -11.85 11.19 6.18
N ARG A 31 -10.74 11.64 5.61
CA ARG A 31 -9.43 11.06 5.90
C ARG A 31 -8.94 11.39 7.32
N GLU A 32 -9.26 12.57 7.83
CA GLU A 32 -8.85 12.98 9.17
C GLU A 32 -9.67 12.23 10.23
N GLU A 33 -10.95 11.94 9.94
CA GLU A 33 -11.78 11.06 10.76
C GLU A 33 -11.34 9.59 10.71
N ALA A 34 -10.90 9.09 9.54
CA ALA A 34 -10.47 7.69 9.38
C ALA A 34 -9.10 7.41 10.04
N LYS A 35 -8.20 8.39 10.09
CA LYS A 35 -6.84 8.23 10.59
C LYS A 35 -6.72 7.65 12.01
N PRO A 36 -7.45 8.13 13.04
CA PRO A 36 -7.39 7.53 14.37
C PRO A 36 -7.87 6.08 14.38
N ILE A 37 -8.90 5.74 13.58
CA ILE A 37 -9.44 4.38 13.48
C ILE A 37 -8.41 3.44 12.83
N TRP A 38 -7.73 3.89 11.77
CA TRP A 38 -6.61 3.17 11.16
C TRP A 38 -5.47 2.92 12.15
N SER A 39 -5.21 3.87 13.05
CA SER A 39 -4.14 3.75 14.05
C SER A 39 -4.48 2.67 15.08
N GLU A 40 -5.72 2.64 15.58
CA GLU A 40 -6.20 1.60 16.51
C GLU A 40 -6.17 0.20 15.87
N TYR A 41 -6.63 0.09 14.62
CA TYR A 41 -6.52 -1.15 13.85
C TYR A 41 -5.07 -1.64 13.74
N GLN A 42 -4.13 -0.74 13.43
CA GLN A 42 -2.71 -1.07 13.31
C GLN A 42 -2.09 -1.50 14.64
N GLU A 43 -2.48 -0.90 15.76
CA GLU A 43 -2.02 -1.31 17.10
C GLU A 43 -2.45 -2.74 17.42
N LEU A 44 -3.71 -3.10 17.16
CA LEU A 44 -4.21 -4.46 17.35
C LEU A 44 -3.55 -5.46 16.39
N LEU A 45 -3.28 -5.05 15.15
CA LEU A 45 -2.57 -5.88 14.18
C LEU A 45 -1.12 -6.17 14.63
N VAL A 46 -0.45 -5.17 15.20
CA VAL A 46 0.89 -5.30 15.78
C VAL A 46 0.87 -6.16 17.04
N ASP A 47 -0.19 -6.13 17.84
CA ASP A 47 -0.35 -7.02 19.00
C ASP A 47 -0.54 -8.49 18.57
N GLU A 48 -1.37 -8.73 17.55
CA GLU A 48 -1.67 -10.07 17.02
C GLU A 48 -0.48 -10.70 16.26
N GLN A 49 0.41 -9.88 15.68
CA GLN A 49 1.58 -10.33 14.89
C GLN A 49 1.26 -11.43 13.86
N PRO A 50 0.24 -11.28 12.99
CA PRO A 50 -0.03 -12.28 11.95
C PRO A 50 1.14 -12.41 10.96
N TYR A 51 1.88 -11.32 10.79
CA TYR A 51 3.19 -11.27 10.16
C TYR A 51 4.11 -10.39 11.01
N THR A 52 5.40 -10.72 11.01
CA THR A 52 6.42 -9.84 11.56
C THR A 52 6.93 -8.92 10.45
N PHE A 53 6.62 -7.63 10.56
CA PHE A 53 7.11 -6.61 9.64
C PHE A 53 8.55 -6.22 9.98
N PHE A 54 9.46 -6.27 9.01
CA PHE A 54 10.87 -5.93 9.23
C PHE A 54 11.20 -4.49 8.87
N PHE A 55 11.04 -4.12 7.61
CA PHE A 55 11.36 -2.78 7.09
C PHE A 55 10.63 -2.54 5.77
N PHE A 56 10.55 -1.26 5.37
CA PHE A 56 10.18 -0.85 4.02
C PHE A 56 11.44 -0.77 3.17
N ASP A 57 11.45 -1.39 1.99
CA ASP A 57 12.60 -1.43 1.10
C ASP A 57 12.84 -0.08 0.41
N ASP A 58 14.08 0.41 0.48
CA ASP A 58 14.51 1.50 -0.40
C ASP A 58 14.66 0.94 -1.82
N ARG A 59 13.89 1.48 -2.75
CA ARG A 59 13.94 1.10 -4.16
C ARG A 59 14.85 2.04 -4.95
N LEU A 60 15.72 1.43 -5.75
CA LEU A 60 16.61 2.16 -6.66
C LEU A 60 16.22 1.85 -8.10
N ASP A 61 15.60 2.82 -8.75
CA ASP A 61 15.17 2.71 -10.14
C ASP A 61 16.15 3.38 -11.10
N GLY A 62 16.63 2.60 -12.08
CA GLY A 62 17.53 3.08 -13.12
C GLY A 62 16.78 3.45 -14.38
N ILE A 63 16.81 4.73 -14.77
CA ILE A 63 16.24 5.21 -16.03
C ILE A 63 17.31 5.68 -17.01
N ASN A 64 17.03 5.55 -18.31
CA ASN A 64 17.92 6.06 -19.35
C ASN A 64 17.92 7.60 -19.34
N LYS A 65 19.10 8.24 -19.45
CA LYS A 65 19.24 9.71 -19.44
C LYS A 65 18.48 10.44 -20.56
N ARG A 66 18.12 9.74 -21.63
CA ARG A 66 17.34 10.27 -22.77
C ARG A 66 15.85 10.35 -22.47
N LEU A 67 15.37 9.58 -21.50
CA LEU A 67 13.98 9.54 -21.09
C LEU A 67 13.65 10.82 -20.31
N ARG A 68 12.54 11.47 -20.69
CA ARG A 68 12.05 12.72 -20.08
C ARG A 68 10.63 12.51 -19.57
N GLY A 69 10.27 13.30 -18.56
CA GLY A 69 8.94 13.26 -17.94
C GLY A 69 8.75 12.16 -16.90
N VAL A 70 9.81 11.51 -16.44
CA VAL A 70 9.70 10.50 -15.37
C VAL A 70 9.43 11.18 -14.02
N GLU A 71 8.37 10.76 -13.34
CA GLU A 71 8.10 11.13 -11.95
C GLU A 71 8.25 9.88 -11.08
N MET A 72 9.16 9.95 -10.11
CA MET A 72 9.33 8.90 -9.10
C MET A 72 8.42 9.22 -7.91
N ASP A 73 7.58 8.26 -7.53
CA ASP A 73 6.63 8.39 -6.42
C ASP A 73 6.61 7.09 -5.61
N ALA A 74 6.32 7.18 -4.32
CA ALA A 74 6.27 6.03 -3.42
C ALA A 74 5.20 4.98 -3.83
N ARG A 75 4.20 5.37 -4.63
CA ARG A 75 3.18 4.47 -5.21
C ARG A 75 3.73 3.59 -6.33
N GLY A 76 4.90 3.92 -6.88
CA GLY A 76 5.58 3.13 -7.90
C GLY A 76 6.21 3.97 -9.00
N GLU A 77 7.15 3.34 -9.70
CA GLU A 77 7.99 3.92 -10.74
C GLU A 77 7.24 4.19 -12.06
N TRP A 78 6.09 3.54 -12.29
CA TRP A 78 5.30 3.64 -13.53
C TRP A 78 4.12 4.60 -13.44
N LEU A 79 3.99 5.35 -12.33
CA LEU A 79 2.84 6.20 -12.03
C LEU A 79 2.40 7.06 -13.22
N ASN A 80 3.37 7.66 -13.91
CA ASN A 80 3.14 8.59 -15.00
C ASN A 80 3.75 8.12 -16.34
N ILE A 81 3.88 6.81 -16.56
CA ILE A 81 4.51 6.23 -17.77
C ILE A 81 3.95 6.81 -19.08
N LYS A 82 2.65 7.12 -19.12
CA LYS A 82 1.96 7.70 -20.29
C LYS A 82 2.52 9.06 -20.72
N ASP A 83 3.18 9.78 -19.81
CA ASP A 83 3.71 11.12 -20.02
C ASP A 83 5.21 11.08 -20.39
N TRP A 84 5.80 9.89 -20.47
CA TRP A 84 7.22 9.71 -20.79
C TRP A 84 7.48 9.87 -22.27
N TRP A 85 8.62 10.47 -22.61
CA TRP A 85 9.02 10.66 -24.00
C TRP A 85 10.54 10.72 -24.16
N ILE A 86 10.99 10.51 -25.39
CA ILE A 86 12.38 10.69 -25.81
C ILE A 86 12.43 11.82 -26.84
N PRO A 87 13.28 12.84 -26.65
CA PRO A 87 13.51 13.90 -27.63
C PRO A 87 13.81 13.35 -29.03
N ALA A 88 13.26 13.97 -30.07
CA ALA A 88 13.32 13.44 -31.44
C ALA A 88 14.77 13.29 -31.95
N ASP A 89 15.68 14.15 -31.51
CA ASP A 89 17.11 14.13 -31.78
C ASP A 89 17.87 13.01 -31.04
N GLN A 90 17.25 12.38 -30.04
CA GLN A 90 17.84 11.34 -29.19
C GLN A 90 17.17 9.97 -29.35
N ARG A 91 16.22 9.83 -30.28
CA ARG A 91 15.52 8.56 -30.56
C ARG A 91 16.49 7.49 -31.05
#